data_AF-A0A380WNX5-F1
#
_entry.id   AF-A0A380WNX5-F1
#
_cell.length_a   1.000
_cell.length_b   1.000
_cell.length_c   1.000
_cell.angle_alpha   90.00
_cell.angle_beta   90.00
_cell.angle_gamma   90.00
#
_symmetry.space_group_name_H-M   'P 1'
#
loop_
_entity.id
_entity.type
_entity.pdbx_description
1 polymer ?
#
loop_
_entity_poly.entity_id
_entity_poly.type
_entity_poly.pdbx_seq_one_letter_code
_entity_poly.pdbx_strand_id
1 'polypeptide(L)'
;MTEVTKLAGHRFAQADYAIGRYAATVPSDTTLADVTHPEFFANHLGVFRRGMTIDIVSDDFGLDCTLRVLAVTKTTSVVRVIRLFDEESAPKATSVDVSPPQVSFGGPHHKWRFLHGGNVIQTGFDTRDAAEKAADRYVQQMKG
;
A
#
# COMPACT_ATOMS: atom_id res chain seq x y z
N MET A 1 -21.01 -33.01 17.18
CA MET A 1 -20.56 -31.66 17.58
C MET A 1 -19.11 -31.79 18.02
N THR A 2 -18.16 -31.21 17.27
CA THR A 2 -16.75 -31.21 17.65
C THR A 2 -16.54 -30.23 18.81
N GLU A 3 -16.08 -30.73 19.96
CA GLU A 3 -15.74 -29.86 21.09
C GLU A 3 -14.62 -28.90 20.68
N VAL A 4 -14.90 -27.60 20.77
CA VAL A 4 -13.91 -26.57 20.50
C VAL A 4 -12.93 -26.52 21.66
N THR A 5 -11.71 -26.99 21.43
CA THR A 5 -10.62 -26.89 22.42
C THR A 5 -10.31 -25.43 22.70
N LYS A 6 -10.55 -24.98 23.94
CA LYS A 6 -10.30 -23.59 24.35
C LYS A 6 -8.80 -23.37 24.58
N LEU A 7 -8.31 -22.20 24.18
CA LEU A 7 -6.93 -21.78 24.45
C LEU A 7 -6.72 -21.64 25.97
N ALA A 8 -5.73 -22.35 26.52
CA ALA A 8 -5.38 -22.23 27.93
C ALA A 8 -4.87 -20.81 28.24
N GLY A 9 -5.31 -20.21 29.34
CA GLY A 9 -5.06 -18.78 29.65
C GLY A 9 -3.59 -18.36 29.64
N HIS A 10 -2.67 -19.24 30.06
CA HIS A 10 -1.22 -18.96 30.04
C HIS A 10 -0.62 -18.88 28.62
N ARG A 11 -1.35 -19.32 27.59
CA ARG A 11 -0.92 -19.23 26.18
C ARG A 11 -1.33 -17.91 25.52
N PHE A 12 -2.18 -17.13 26.17
CA PHE A 12 -2.56 -15.80 25.73
C PHE A 12 -1.84 -14.77 26.60
N ALA A 13 -0.60 -14.44 26.21
CA ALA A 13 0.23 -13.46 26.89
C ALA A 13 0.45 -12.23 26.00
N GLN A 14 0.55 -11.07 26.63
CA GLN A 14 1.09 -9.89 25.97
C GLN A 14 2.53 -10.21 25.59
N ALA A 15 2.91 -9.94 24.34
CA ALA A 15 4.27 -10.18 23.87
C ALA A 15 5.25 -9.37 24.73
N ASP A 16 6.11 -10.10 25.42
CA ASP A 16 7.18 -9.65 26.31
C ASP A 16 8.49 -9.36 25.53
N TYR A 17 8.48 -9.56 24.21
CA TYR A 17 9.57 -9.23 23.30
C TYR A 17 9.05 -8.42 22.10
N ALA A 18 9.83 -7.43 21.66
CA ALA A 18 9.62 -6.81 20.36
C ALA A 18 9.95 -7.86 19.29
N ILE A 19 8.93 -8.31 18.55
CA ILE A 19 9.16 -9.08 17.32
C ILE A 19 9.84 -8.12 16.36
N GLY A 20 11.17 -8.18 16.26
CA GLY A 20 11.94 -7.38 15.32
C GLY A 20 11.33 -7.51 13.93
N ARG A 21 10.96 -6.37 13.34
CA ARG A 21 10.51 -6.27 11.96
C ARG A 21 11.67 -5.72 11.16
N TYR A 22 12.10 -6.49 10.16
CA TYR A 22 13.08 -6.02 9.19
C TYR A 22 12.38 -5.73 7.88
N ALA A 23 12.90 -4.76 7.14
CA ALA A 23 12.52 -4.50 5.77
C ALA A 23 13.76 -4.70 4.89
N ALA A 24 13.58 -5.30 3.72
CA ALA A 24 14.62 -5.47 2.72
C ALA A 24 14.10 -5.01 1.36
N THR A 25 14.88 -4.18 0.68
CA THR A 25 14.67 -3.85 -0.73
C THR A 25 15.55 -4.74 -1.58
N VAL A 26 14.99 -5.34 -2.63
CA VAL A 26 15.70 -6.29 -3.49
C VAL A 26 15.65 -5.85 -4.96
N PRO A 27 16.62 -6.26 -5.79
CA PRO A 27 16.58 -6.03 -7.23
C PRO A 27 15.31 -6.59 -7.88
N SER A 28 14.85 -5.97 -8.98
CA SER A 28 13.63 -6.34 -9.72
C SER A 28 13.61 -7.78 -10.27
N ASP A 29 14.77 -8.40 -10.48
CA ASP A 29 14.89 -9.79 -10.94
C ASP A 29 14.77 -10.82 -9.81
N THR A 30 14.70 -10.36 -8.56
CA THR A 30 14.59 -11.25 -7.39
C THR A 30 13.21 -11.89 -7.35
N THR A 31 13.17 -13.22 -7.23
CA THR A 31 11.94 -13.99 -7.18
C THR A 31 11.57 -14.42 -5.76
N LEU A 32 10.33 -14.89 -5.58
CA LEU A 32 9.90 -15.50 -4.33
C LEU A 32 10.74 -16.74 -3.97
N ALA A 33 11.21 -17.50 -4.97
CA ALA A 33 12.05 -18.68 -4.76
C ALA A 33 13.41 -18.29 -4.17
N ASP A 34 13.97 -17.16 -4.62
CA ASP A 34 15.25 -16.65 -4.14
C ASP A 34 15.14 -16.24 -2.67
N VAL A 35 14.15 -15.41 -2.33
CA VAL A 35 14.00 -14.89 -0.94
C VAL A 35 13.60 -15.97 0.07
N THR A 36 13.07 -17.10 -0.40
CA THR A 36 12.77 -18.26 0.45
C THR A 36 13.91 -19.27 0.49
N HIS A 37 14.96 -19.08 -0.33
CA HIS A 37 16.12 -19.94 -0.33
C HIS A 37 16.85 -19.86 1.02
N PRO A 38 17.28 -21.00 1.61
CA PRO A 38 17.83 -21.00 2.97
C PRO A 38 19.07 -20.12 3.18
N GLU A 39 19.85 -19.91 2.12
CA GLU A 39 21.10 -19.14 2.15
C GLU A 39 20.92 -17.67 1.74
N PHE A 40 19.73 -17.25 1.30
CA PHE A 40 19.51 -15.89 0.81
C PHE A 40 19.91 -14.81 1.84
N PHE A 41 19.63 -15.07 3.12
CA PHE A 41 19.94 -14.17 4.22
C PHE A 41 21.27 -14.47 4.91
N ALA A 42 22.19 -15.24 4.31
CA ALA A 42 23.43 -15.69 4.95
C ALA A 42 24.24 -14.55 5.62
N ASN A 43 24.26 -13.36 5.00
CA ASN A 43 24.97 -12.19 5.51
C ASN A 43 24.28 -11.48 6.69
N HIS A 44 23.03 -11.82 6.99
CA HIS A 44 22.19 -11.13 7.98
C HIS A 44 21.66 -12.06 9.08
N LEU A 45 22.06 -13.34 9.11
CA LEU A 45 21.55 -14.32 10.08
C LEU A 45 21.80 -13.95 11.55
N GLY A 46 22.86 -13.17 11.84
CA GLY A 46 23.23 -12.80 13.21
C GLY A 46 22.14 -12.04 13.97
N VAL A 47 21.30 -11.28 13.25
CA VAL A 47 20.22 -10.49 13.84
C VAL A 47 18.87 -11.20 13.84
N PHE A 48 18.75 -12.35 13.16
CA PHE A 48 17.49 -13.09 13.08
C PHE A 48 17.20 -13.84 14.37
N ARG A 49 15.93 -13.84 14.76
CA ARG A 49 15.38 -14.68 15.82
C ARG A 49 14.11 -15.33 15.30
N ARG A 50 13.86 -16.56 15.77
CA ARG A 50 12.63 -17.28 15.45
C ARG A 50 11.41 -16.45 15.83
N GLY A 51 10.43 -16.38 14.94
CA GLY A 51 9.21 -15.60 15.14
C GLY A 51 9.25 -14.19 14.55
N MET A 52 10.42 -13.66 14.17
CA MET A 52 10.55 -12.36 13.49
C MET A 52 9.88 -12.32 12.12
N THR A 53 9.48 -11.13 11.69
CA THR A 53 8.93 -10.89 10.36
C THR A 53 9.87 -10.05 9.51
N ILE A 54 9.89 -10.32 8.21
CA ILE A 54 10.71 -9.62 7.22
C ILE A 54 9.77 -9.18 6.10
N ASP A 55 9.67 -7.88 5.85
CA ASP A 55 8.97 -7.33 4.71
C ASP A 55 9.96 -7.15 3.56
N ILE A 56 9.61 -7.63 2.36
CA ILE A 56 10.44 -7.57 1.16
C ILE A 56 9.67 -6.85 0.08
N VAL A 57 10.35 -5.89 -0.56
CA VAL A 57 9.82 -5.15 -1.70
C VAL A 57 10.90 -5.08 -2.77
N SER A 58 10.60 -5.42 -4.01
CA SER A 58 11.51 -5.22 -5.14
C SER A 58 11.50 -3.76 -5.63
N ASP A 59 12.56 -3.33 -6.31
CA ASP A 59 12.70 -1.97 -6.84
C ASP A 59 11.57 -1.55 -7.80
N ASP A 60 10.96 -2.52 -8.49
CA ASP A 60 9.82 -2.34 -9.41
C ASP A 60 8.46 -2.64 -8.77
N PHE A 61 8.44 -2.99 -7.48
CA PHE A 61 7.25 -3.47 -6.76
C PHE A 61 6.61 -4.77 -7.30
N GLY A 62 7.28 -5.48 -8.21
CA GLY A 62 6.80 -6.76 -8.74
C GLY A 62 6.79 -7.88 -7.69
N LEU A 63 7.76 -7.88 -6.76
CA LEU A 63 7.79 -8.75 -5.59
C LEU A 63 7.54 -7.92 -4.33
N ASP A 64 6.38 -8.10 -3.72
CA ASP A 64 6.06 -7.56 -2.39
C ASP A 64 5.54 -8.69 -1.49
N CYS A 65 6.30 -9.04 -0.44
CA CYS A 65 5.93 -10.15 0.43
C CYS A 65 6.37 -9.95 1.89
N THR A 66 5.69 -10.63 2.80
CA THR A 66 6.06 -10.70 4.22
C THR A 66 6.44 -12.12 4.58
N LEU A 67 7.61 -12.32 5.17
CA LEU A 67 8.13 -13.61 5.61
C LEU A 67 8.13 -13.72 7.14
N ARG A 68 8.05 -14.95 7.65
CA ARG A 68 8.23 -15.33 9.07
C ARG A 68 9.47 -16.19 9.20
N VAL A 69 10.39 -15.81 10.07
CA VAL A 69 11.54 -16.65 10.42
C VAL A 69 11.09 -17.83 11.28
N LEU A 70 11.27 -19.06 10.79
CA LEU A 70 10.95 -20.30 11.49
C LEU A 70 12.16 -20.85 12.25
N ALA A 71 13.34 -20.81 11.65
CA ALA A 71 14.58 -21.31 12.23
C ALA A 71 15.79 -20.55 11.65
N VAL A 72 16.88 -20.52 12.40
CA VAL A 72 18.14 -19.88 12.02
C VAL A 72 19.28 -20.78 12.49
N THR A 73 20.21 -21.10 11.59
CA THR A 73 21.48 -21.76 11.88
C THR A 73 22.62 -20.76 11.70
N LYS A 74 23.88 -21.22 11.76
CA LYS A 74 25.03 -20.35 11.49
C LYS A 74 25.12 -19.90 10.02
N THR A 75 24.55 -20.67 9.10
CA THR A 75 24.72 -20.46 7.65
C THR A 75 23.40 -20.38 6.88
N THR A 76 22.29 -20.75 7.49
CA THR A 76 20.97 -20.79 6.83
C THR A 76 19.86 -20.25 7.71
N SER A 77 18.78 -19.80 7.08
CA SER A 77 17.49 -19.53 7.73
C SER A 77 16.37 -20.26 7.03
N VAL A 78 15.37 -20.71 7.78
CA VAL A 78 14.13 -21.24 7.22
C VAL A 78 13.05 -20.20 7.45
N VAL A 79 12.38 -19.78 6.37
CA VAL A 79 11.34 -18.76 6.38
C VAL A 79 10.02 -19.32 5.84
N ARG A 80 8.90 -18.73 6.26
CA ARG A 80 7.56 -19.03 5.75
C ARG A 80 6.92 -17.75 5.24
N VAL A 81 6.37 -17.78 4.04
CA VAL A 81 5.58 -16.68 3.48
C VAL A 81 4.29 -16.49 4.30
N ILE A 82 4.04 -15.26 4.75
CA ILE A 82 2.80 -14.85 5.43
C ILE A 82 1.87 -14.17 4.43
N ARG A 83 2.42 -13.23 3.66
CA ARG A 83 1.72 -12.47 2.64
C ARG A 83 2.57 -12.47 1.39
N LEU A 84 1.92 -12.61 0.25
CA LEU A 84 2.48 -12.36 -1.06
C LEU A 84 1.50 -11.42 -1.76
N PHE A 85 2.01 -10.31 -2.27
CA PHE A 85 1.26 -9.47 -3.19
C PHE A 85 1.14 -10.22 -4.52
N ASP A 86 -0.08 -10.26 -5.03
CA ASP A 86 -0.41 -10.85 -6.31
C ASP A 86 -1.12 -9.78 -7.14
N GLU A 87 -0.47 -9.38 -8.23
CA GLU A 87 -0.97 -8.32 -9.11
C GLU A 87 -2.28 -8.73 -9.80
N GLU A 88 -2.49 -10.01 -10.07
CA GLU A 88 -3.71 -10.48 -10.74
C GLU A 88 -4.95 -10.31 -9.86
N SER A 89 -4.79 -10.49 -8.54
CA SER A 89 -5.84 -10.30 -7.55
C SER A 89 -5.91 -8.88 -6.97
N ALA A 90 -4.98 -8.00 -7.35
CA ALA A 90 -4.98 -6.63 -6.88
C ALA A 90 -6.24 -5.87 -7.37
N PRO A 91 -6.87 -5.05 -6.51
CA PRO A 91 -8.01 -4.24 -6.91
C PRO A 91 -7.56 -3.24 -7.97
N LYS A 92 -7.96 -3.49 -9.23
CA LYS A 92 -7.71 -2.56 -10.32
C LYS A 92 -8.54 -1.32 -10.08
N ALA A 93 -7.92 -0.15 -10.19
CA ALA A 93 -8.65 1.11 -10.18
C ALA A 93 -9.68 1.06 -11.31
N THR A 94 -10.94 0.86 -10.98
CA THR A 94 -12.02 1.08 -11.93
C THR A 94 -11.99 2.57 -12.22
N SER A 95 -11.98 2.95 -13.50
CA SER A 95 -12.11 4.36 -13.87
C SER A 95 -13.36 4.90 -13.19
N VAL A 96 -13.19 5.63 -12.10
CA VAL A 96 -14.29 6.30 -11.44
C VAL A 96 -14.70 7.39 -12.41
N ASP A 97 -15.97 7.42 -12.83
CA ASP A 97 -16.52 8.54 -13.58
C ASP A 97 -16.46 9.78 -12.67
N VAL A 98 -15.35 10.50 -12.80
CA VAL A 98 -15.10 11.73 -12.08
C VAL A 98 -16.17 12.73 -12.55
N SER A 99 -17.05 13.16 -11.63
CA SER A 99 -18.20 13.99 -11.96
C SER A 99 -17.75 15.27 -12.69
N PRO A 100 -18.40 15.67 -13.79
CA PRO A 100 -17.96 16.84 -14.55
C PRO A 100 -17.95 18.10 -13.66
N PRO A 101 -17.01 19.02 -13.88
CA PRO A 101 -17.00 20.27 -13.16
C PRO A 101 -18.29 21.06 -13.44
N GLN A 102 -18.84 21.68 -12.40
CA GLN A 102 -20.08 22.46 -12.47
C GLN A 102 -19.78 23.94 -12.35
N VAL A 103 -20.20 24.73 -13.33
CA VAL A 103 -20.05 26.19 -13.31
C VAL A 103 -21.33 26.83 -12.78
N SER A 104 -21.18 27.71 -11.79
CA SER A 104 -22.31 28.42 -11.18
C SER A 104 -21.91 29.83 -10.75
N PHE A 105 -22.91 30.70 -10.56
CA PHE A 105 -22.70 32.02 -9.97
C PHE A 105 -22.82 31.94 -8.44
N GLY A 106 -21.75 32.27 -7.74
CA GLY A 106 -21.64 32.18 -6.27
C GLY A 106 -22.10 33.43 -5.51
N GLY A 107 -22.74 34.39 -6.18
CA GLY A 107 -23.15 35.67 -5.60
C GLY A 107 -22.13 36.80 -5.79
N PRO A 108 -22.43 38.03 -5.32
CA PRO A 108 -21.65 39.23 -5.63
C PRO A 108 -20.16 39.17 -5.23
N HIS A 109 -19.84 38.48 -4.14
CA HIS A 109 -18.47 38.34 -3.65
C HIS A 109 -17.67 37.21 -4.33
N HIS A 110 -18.33 36.12 -4.70
CA HIS A 110 -17.67 34.95 -5.30
C HIS A 110 -17.72 34.93 -6.83
N LYS A 111 -18.55 35.80 -7.43
CA LYS A 111 -18.78 35.92 -8.89
C LYS A 111 -19.01 34.55 -9.55
N TRP A 112 -18.58 34.37 -10.79
CA TRP A 112 -18.59 33.06 -11.43
C TRP A 112 -17.52 32.15 -10.79
N ARG A 113 -17.90 30.89 -10.57
CA ARG A 113 -17.06 29.86 -9.96
C ARG A 113 -17.30 28.51 -10.61
N PHE A 114 -16.32 27.60 -10.49
CA PHE A 114 -16.52 26.20 -10.84
C PHE A 114 -16.26 25.28 -9.65
N LEU A 115 -17.04 24.21 -9.58
CA LEU A 115 -17.03 23.21 -8.54
C LEU A 115 -16.68 21.85 -9.14
N HIS A 116 -16.07 20.98 -8.32
CA HIS A 116 -15.79 19.61 -8.69
C HIS A 116 -15.95 18.71 -7.48
N GLY A 117 -16.71 17.61 -7.60
CA GLY A 117 -17.03 16.73 -6.48
C GLY A 117 -17.72 17.43 -5.30
N GLY A 118 -18.52 18.47 -5.58
CA GLY A 118 -19.20 19.28 -4.56
C GLY A 118 -18.34 20.37 -3.91
N ASN A 119 -17.04 20.42 -4.21
CA ASN A 119 -16.13 21.42 -3.66
C ASN A 119 -15.88 22.56 -4.64
N VAL A 120 -15.79 23.79 -4.14
CA VAL A 120 -15.43 24.97 -4.93
C VAL A 120 -13.93 24.94 -5.20
N ILE A 121 -13.55 24.82 -6.48
CA ILE A 121 -12.14 24.76 -6.88
C ILE A 121 -11.59 26.16 -7.11
N GLN A 122 -12.36 27.01 -7.81
CA GLN A 122 -11.95 28.38 -8.10
C GLN A 122 -13.16 29.30 -8.23
N THR A 123 -13.00 30.55 -7.78
CA THR A 123 -14.03 31.60 -7.80
C THR A 123 -13.45 32.92 -8.32
N GLY A 124 -14.31 33.91 -8.56
CA GLY A 124 -13.90 35.27 -8.90
C GLY A 124 -13.84 35.57 -10.39
N PHE A 125 -14.37 34.69 -11.25
CA PHE A 125 -14.42 34.94 -12.69
C PHE A 125 -15.46 36.01 -13.02
N ASP A 126 -15.10 36.94 -13.90
CA ASP A 126 -16.00 38.03 -14.32
C ASP A 126 -17.09 37.54 -15.29
N THR A 127 -16.83 36.45 -16.02
CA THR A 127 -17.77 35.86 -16.99
C THR A 127 -17.90 34.36 -16.79
N ARG A 128 -19.05 33.82 -17.22
CA ARG A 128 -19.31 32.37 -17.25
C ARG A 128 -18.30 31.63 -18.14
N ASP A 129 -18.02 32.18 -19.33
CA ASP A 129 -17.07 31.61 -20.29
C ASP A 129 -15.64 31.50 -19.72
N ALA A 130 -15.21 32.48 -18.91
CA ALA A 130 -13.92 32.40 -18.23
C ALA A 130 -13.87 31.28 -17.18
N ALA A 131 -14.97 31.05 -16.45
CA ALA A 131 -15.08 29.95 -15.50
C ALA A 131 -15.15 28.58 -16.18
N GLU A 132 -15.85 28.47 -17.32
CA GLU A 132 -15.93 27.24 -18.13
C GLU A 132 -14.55 26.87 -18.70
N LYS A 133 -13.82 27.83 -19.29
CA LYS A 133 -12.45 27.60 -19.78
C LYS A 133 -11.48 27.17 -18.68
N ALA A 134 -11.63 27.71 -17.47
CA ALA A 134 -10.81 27.31 -16.33
C ALA A 134 -11.16 25.89 -15.84
N ALA A 135 -12.44 25.53 -15.83
CA ALA A 135 -12.91 24.19 -15.52
C ALA A 135 -12.37 23.16 -16.53
N ASP A 136 -12.35 23.48 -17.81
CA ASP A 136 -11.81 22.59 -18.85
C ASP A 136 -10.31 22.36 -18.69
N ARG A 137 -9.53 23.42 -18.40
CA ARG A 137 -8.09 23.31 -18.11
C ARG A 137 -7.83 22.43 -16.89
N TYR A 138 -8.66 22.57 -15.85
CA TYR A 138 -8.57 21.75 -14.65
C TYR A 138 -8.82 20.27 -14.97
N VAL A 139 -9.84 19.94 -15.77
CA VAL A 139 -10.11 18.57 -16.21
C VAL A 139 -8.97 18.01 -17.07
N GLN A 140 -8.36 18.82 -17.94
CA GLN A 140 -7.19 18.40 -18.71
C GLN A 140 -5.98 18.08 -17.84
N GLN A 141 -5.74 18.87 -16.78
CA GLN A 141 -4.68 18.59 -15.80
C GLN A 141 -4.93 17.31 -14.99
N MET A 142 -6.20 16.95 -14.74
CA MET A 142 -6.55 15.71 -14.04
C MET A 142 -6.37 14.45 -14.87
N LYS A 143 -6.42 14.55 -16.21
CA LYS A 143 -6.24 13.43 -17.14
C LYS A 143 -4.77 13.14 -17.46
N GLY A 144 -3.83 13.76 -16.72
CA GLY A 144 -2.38 13.63 -16.90
C GLY A 144 -1.92 12.20 -17.04
#